data_AF-A0A7C3SAV6-F1
#
_entry.id   AF-A0A7C3SAV6-F1
#
_cell.length_a   1.000
_cell.length_b   1.000
_cell.length_c   1.000
_cell.angle_alpha   90.00
_cell.angle_beta   90.00
_cell.angle_gamma   90.00
#
_symmetry.space_group_name_H-M   'P 1'
#
loop_
_entity.id
_entity.type
_entity.pdbx_description
1 polymer ?
#
loop_
_entity_poly.entity_id
_entity_poly.type
_entity_poly.pdbx_seq_one_letter_code
_entity_poly.pdbx_strand_id
1 'polypeptide(L)'
;MTVNELLKRARSALGKKVKYRLGAGGIDPKSPTPASVDNACDCSGFVCWCLGISRKTDHPLYVRFNGGWINTDAIVHDANQPTGFFRKIDEPKVGCLIVFPSKKPRRPYGHVGIVTEVKEGKVTKVIHCSSGNFRKYGDAIKETPPTVFQVPDTIFVWFEGVEV
;
A
#
# COMPACT_ATOMS: atom_id res chain seq x y z
N MET A 1 8.18 -5.99 13.07
CA MET A 1 9.15 -5.52 12.04
C MET A 1 9.38 -4.04 12.26
N THR A 2 10.58 -3.52 12.08
CA THR A 2 10.87 -2.09 12.27
C THR A 2 10.52 -1.27 11.03
N VAL A 3 10.35 0.05 11.19
CA VAL A 3 10.21 0.99 10.06
C VAL A 3 11.38 0.87 9.08
N ASN A 4 12.61 0.73 9.59
CA ASN A 4 13.80 0.60 8.74
C ASN A 4 13.76 -0.66 7.87
N GLU A 5 13.31 -1.79 8.42
CA GLU A 5 13.13 -3.04 7.67
C GLU A 5 12.06 -2.89 6.59
N LEU A 6 10.92 -2.30 6.94
CA LEU A 6 9.84 -1.99 5.99
C LEU A 6 10.36 -1.14 4.82
N LEU A 7 11.09 -0.06 5.10
CA LEU A 7 11.60 0.84 4.06
C LEU A 7 12.70 0.19 3.23
N LYS A 8 13.61 -0.57 3.84
CA LYS A 8 14.63 -1.34 3.11
C LYS A 8 13.97 -2.32 2.14
N ARG A 9 12.93 -3.00 2.61
CA ARG A 9 12.13 -3.93 1.80
C ARG A 9 11.39 -3.23 0.67
N ALA A 10 10.70 -2.13 0.94
CA ALA A 10 10.01 -1.32 -0.10
C ALA A 10 10.98 -0.82 -1.18
N ARG A 11 12.16 -0.32 -0.78
CA ARG A 11 13.20 0.17 -1.70
C ARG A 11 13.82 -0.94 -2.55
N SER A 12 13.87 -2.18 -2.05
CA SER A 12 14.41 -3.32 -2.80
C SER A 12 13.62 -3.67 -4.07
N ALA A 13 12.35 -3.23 -4.14
CA ALA A 13 11.48 -3.45 -5.30
C ALA A 13 11.65 -2.38 -6.40
N LEU A 14 12.40 -1.31 -6.15
CA LEU A 14 12.65 -0.24 -7.12
C LEU A 14 13.57 -0.73 -8.25
N GLY A 15 13.30 -0.29 -9.49
CA GLY A 15 14.15 -0.57 -10.64
C GLY A 15 14.02 -1.99 -11.19
N LYS A 16 13.01 -2.74 -10.74
CA LYS A 16 12.77 -4.14 -11.13
C LYS A 16 11.90 -4.28 -12.39
N LYS A 17 11.48 -3.16 -12.99
CA LYS A 17 10.63 -3.12 -14.20
C LYS A 17 9.32 -3.90 -13.99
N VAL A 18 8.72 -3.77 -12.80
CA VAL A 18 7.48 -4.47 -12.46
C VAL A 18 6.35 -3.88 -13.31
N LYS A 19 5.53 -4.75 -13.92
CA LYS A 19 4.34 -4.33 -14.67
C LYS A 19 3.22 -3.98 -13.71
N TYR A 20 2.45 -2.94 -14.03
CA TYR A 20 1.21 -2.70 -13.30
C TYR A 20 0.11 -3.65 -13.79
N ARG A 21 -0.53 -4.39 -12.89
CA ARG A 21 -1.75 -5.16 -13.16
C ARG A 21 -2.61 -5.23 -11.91
N LEU A 22 -3.85 -4.73 -12.00
CA LEU A 22 -4.79 -4.75 -10.89
C LEU A 22 -5.04 -6.18 -10.40
N GLY A 23 -4.99 -6.40 -9.08
CA GLY A 23 -5.15 -7.70 -8.44
C GLY A 23 -3.89 -8.58 -8.44
N ALA A 24 -2.78 -8.14 -9.04
CA ALA A 24 -1.57 -8.95 -9.16
C ALA A 24 -0.58 -8.72 -8.01
N GLY A 25 0.23 -9.74 -7.72
CA GLY A 25 1.32 -9.68 -6.75
C GLY A 25 0.85 -9.64 -5.29
N GLY A 26 1.79 -9.75 -4.36
CA GLY A 26 1.54 -9.63 -2.91
C GLY A 26 0.85 -10.80 -2.24
N ILE A 27 0.84 -11.99 -2.85
CA ILE A 27 0.27 -13.21 -2.24
C ILE A 27 1.24 -13.84 -1.26
N ASP A 28 2.47 -14.12 -1.68
CA ASP A 28 3.49 -14.71 -0.81
C ASP A 28 4.42 -13.61 -0.24
N PRO A 29 4.34 -13.28 1.06
CA PRO A 29 5.25 -12.32 1.68
C PRO A 29 6.68 -12.86 1.82
N LYS A 30 6.96 -14.14 1.61
CA LYS A 30 8.32 -14.68 1.63
C LYS A 30 9.01 -14.62 0.26
N SER A 31 8.25 -14.34 -0.80
CA SER A 31 8.80 -14.12 -2.14
C SER A 31 9.87 -13.01 -2.13
N PRO A 32 10.96 -13.15 -2.92
CA PRO A 32 11.98 -12.10 -3.04
C PRO A 32 11.49 -10.83 -3.71
N THR A 33 10.29 -10.84 -4.31
CA THR A 33 9.67 -9.70 -5.01
C THR A 33 8.16 -9.63 -4.71
N PRO A 34 7.56 -8.42 -4.68
CA PRO A 34 6.10 -8.27 -4.57
C PRO A 34 5.35 -8.71 -5.83
N ALA A 35 6.05 -8.87 -6.96
CA ALA A 35 5.44 -9.19 -8.24
C ALA A 35 4.97 -10.65 -8.31
N SER A 36 3.89 -10.89 -9.06
CA SER A 36 3.47 -12.24 -9.47
C SER A 36 4.48 -12.87 -10.44
N VAL A 37 4.26 -14.15 -10.78
CA VAL A 37 5.03 -14.87 -11.80
C VAL A 37 5.13 -14.14 -13.15
N ASP A 38 4.10 -13.39 -13.55
CA ASP A 38 4.10 -12.57 -14.78
C ASP A 38 4.87 -11.23 -14.65
N ASN A 39 5.65 -11.08 -13.58
CA ASN A 39 6.32 -9.83 -13.19
C ASN A 39 5.34 -8.64 -13.07
N ALA A 40 4.17 -8.87 -12.45
CA ALA A 40 3.13 -7.87 -12.33
C ALA A 40 2.68 -7.65 -10.88
N CYS A 41 2.32 -6.42 -10.53
CA CYS A 41 1.89 -6.05 -9.18
C CYS A 41 0.86 -4.90 -9.23
N ASP A 42 0.14 -4.68 -8.13
CA ASP A 42 -0.68 -3.48 -7.89
C ASP A 42 -0.31 -2.80 -6.55
N CYS A 43 -1.01 -1.71 -6.23
CA CYS A 43 -0.75 -0.92 -5.03
C CYS A 43 -0.91 -1.75 -3.74
N SER A 44 -2.02 -2.48 -3.59
CA SER A 44 -2.30 -3.24 -2.38
C SER A 44 -1.39 -4.45 -2.23
N GLY A 45 -1.11 -5.19 -3.32
CA GLY A 45 -0.16 -6.30 -3.32
C GLY A 45 1.25 -5.86 -2.96
N PHE A 46 1.70 -4.72 -3.48
CA PHE A 46 2.99 -4.14 -3.14
C PHE A 46 3.10 -3.83 -1.64
N VAL A 47 2.13 -3.11 -1.05
CA VAL A 47 2.21 -2.75 0.37
C VAL A 47 2.08 -3.95 1.28
N CYS A 48 1.19 -4.92 0.99
CA CYS A 48 1.07 -6.15 1.79
C CYS A 48 2.41 -6.92 1.83
N TRP A 49 3.04 -7.10 0.66
CA TRP A 49 4.35 -7.74 0.59
C TRP A 49 5.43 -6.97 1.39
N CYS A 50 5.41 -5.64 1.36
CA CYS A 50 6.33 -4.81 2.15
C CYS A 50 6.09 -4.97 3.65
N LEU A 51 4.84 -5.09 4.09
CA LEU A 51 4.45 -5.32 5.49
C LEU A 51 4.66 -6.77 5.96
N GLY A 52 5.13 -7.66 5.07
CA GLY A 52 5.37 -9.06 5.40
C GLY A 52 4.09 -9.90 5.54
N ILE A 53 2.97 -9.46 4.95
CA ILE A 53 1.69 -10.17 4.98
C ILE A 53 1.21 -10.54 3.57
N SER A 54 0.41 -11.59 3.48
CA SER A 54 -0.36 -11.88 2.26
C SER A 54 -1.48 -10.86 2.09
N ARG A 55 -1.72 -10.38 0.86
CA ARG A 55 -2.90 -9.57 0.52
C ARG A 55 -4.22 -10.31 0.64
N LYS A 56 -4.18 -11.63 0.89
CA LYS A 56 -5.35 -12.45 1.18
C LYS A 56 -5.19 -13.07 2.55
N THR A 57 -6.17 -12.83 3.41
CA THR A 57 -6.20 -13.24 4.82
C THR A 57 -7.51 -13.95 5.14
N ASP A 58 -7.48 -14.76 6.19
CA ASP A 58 -8.64 -15.38 6.84
C ASP A 58 -9.19 -14.54 8.01
N HIS A 59 -8.61 -13.36 8.28
CA HIS A 59 -9.06 -12.50 9.36
C HIS A 59 -10.56 -12.18 9.22
N PRO A 60 -11.40 -12.42 10.25
CA PRO A 60 -12.85 -12.36 10.14
C PRO A 60 -13.39 -11.03 9.60
N LEU A 61 -12.75 -9.91 9.94
CA LEU A 61 -13.13 -8.59 9.44
C LEU A 61 -13.06 -8.52 7.90
N TYR A 62 -11.96 -9.00 7.32
CA TYR A 62 -11.72 -8.97 5.89
C TYR A 62 -12.57 -10.01 5.15
N VAL A 63 -12.72 -11.20 5.73
CA VAL A 63 -13.58 -12.25 5.18
C VAL A 63 -15.02 -11.76 5.04
N ARG A 64 -15.58 -11.13 6.07
CA ARG A 64 -16.94 -10.57 6.02
C ARG A 64 -17.06 -9.38 5.07
N PHE A 65 -16.03 -8.54 5.00
CA PHE A 65 -16.08 -7.34 4.15
C PHE A 65 -16.02 -7.67 2.65
N ASN A 66 -15.11 -8.56 2.23
CA ASN A 66 -14.90 -8.83 0.80
C ASN A 66 -14.26 -10.21 0.49
N GLY A 67 -14.42 -11.21 1.37
CA GLY A 67 -13.82 -12.53 1.16
C GLY A 67 -12.31 -12.58 1.42
N GLY A 68 -11.80 -11.69 2.28
CA GLY A 68 -10.45 -11.79 2.84
C GLY A 68 -9.39 -10.99 2.07
N TRP A 69 -9.80 -10.11 1.15
CA TRP A 69 -8.85 -9.34 0.33
C TRP A 69 -8.49 -8.01 0.98
N ILE A 70 -7.19 -7.78 1.18
CA ILE A 70 -6.65 -6.51 1.61
C ILE A 70 -6.49 -5.62 0.36
N ASN A 71 -7.55 -4.89 0.02
CA ASN A 71 -7.54 -3.83 -0.99
C ASN A 71 -7.69 -2.46 -0.30
N THR A 72 -7.62 -1.37 -1.07
CA THR A 72 -7.71 0.00 -0.52
C THR A 72 -9.01 0.24 0.25
N ASP A 73 -10.12 -0.31 -0.21
CA ASP A 73 -11.42 -0.17 0.44
C ASP A 73 -11.45 -0.91 1.78
N ALA A 74 -10.85 -2.10 1.83
CA ALA A 74 -10.73 -2.90 3.05
C ALA A 74 -9.77 -2.26 4.07
N ILE A 75 -8.67 -1.65 3.63
CA ILE A 75 -7.74 -0.90 4.51
C ILE A 75 -8.48 0.29 5.16
N VAL A 76 -9.25 1.04 4.37
CA VAL A 76 -10.03 2.16 4.89
C VAL A 76 -11.17 1.66 5.79
N HIS A 77 -11.79 0.52 5.47
CA HIS A 77 -12.79 -0.09 6.34
C HIS A 77 -12.19 -0.51 7.69
N ASP A 78 -11.06 -1.24 7.68
CA ASP A 78 -10.29 -1.66 8.85
C ASP A 78 -9.93 -0.47 9.75
N ALA A 79 -9.43 0.62 9.16
CA ALA A 79 -9.07 1.84 9.89
C ALA A 79 -10.22 2.51 10.65
N ASN A 80 -11.48 2.15 10.36
CA ASN A 80 -12.67 2.62 11.05
C ASN A 80 -13.29 1.55 11.97
N GLN A 81 -12.57 0.49 12.28
CA GLN A 81 -12.97 -0.58 13.20
C GLN A 81 -12.10 -0.57 14.46
N PRO A 82 -12.61 -1.08 15.59
CA PRO A 82 -11.83 -1.24 16.81
C PRO A 82 -10.85 -2.43 16.75
N THR A 83 -10.84 -3.19 15.67
CA THR A 83 -10.04 -4.41 15.46
C THR A 83 -9.49 -4.41 14.05
N GLY A 84 -8.47 -5.23 13.80
CA GLY A 84 -7.92 -5.46 12.47
C GLY A 84 -6.42 -5.22 12.45
N PHE A 85 -5.92 -4.81 11.30
CA PHE A 85 -4.49 -4.66 11.04
C PHE A 85 -4.05 -3.21 10.96
N PHE A 86 -4.96 -2.31 10.57
CA PHE A 86 -4.64 -0.93 10.26
C PHE A 86 -5.41 0.01 11.18
N ARG A 87 -4.68 0.79 11.97
CA ARG A 87 -5.27 1.85 12.79
C ARG A 87 -5.07 3.20 12.14
N LYS A 88 -6.12 4.02 12.10
CA LYS A 88 -6.04 5.40 11.63
C LYS A 88 -5.12 6.24 12.52
N ILE A 89 -4.33 7.12 11.91
CA ILE A 89 -3.49 8.11 12.60
C ILE A 89 -3.75 9.50 12.03
N ASP A 90 -3.66 10.54 12.88
CA ASP A 90 -3.96 11.91 12.48
C ASP A 90 -2.79 12.60 11.76
N GLU A 91 -1.57 12.33 12.22
CA GLU A 91 -0.35 12.91 11.66
C GLU A 91 0.44 11.88 10.85
N PRO A 92 0.98 12.25 9.67
CA PRO A 92 1.79 11.35 8.88
C PRO A 92 3.10 11.02 9.59
N LYS A 93 3.48 9.74 9.54
CA LYS A 93 4.76 9.24 10.06
C LYS A 93 5.46 8.45 8.98
N VAL A 94 6.80 8.50 8.97
CA VAL A 94 7.58 7.61 8.11
C VAL A 94 7.24 6.16 8.47
N GLY A 95 6.95 5.33 7.46
CA GLY A 95 6.49 3.95 7.63
C GLY A 95 4.97 3.78 7.66
N CYS A 96 4.18 4.84 7.88
CA CYS A 96 2.73 4.72 7.76
C CYS A 96 2.31 4.53 6.29
N LEU A 97 1.08 4.06 6.10
CA LEU A 97 0.46 4.05 4.78
C LEU A 97 -0.34 5.33 4.56
N ILE A 98 -0.29 5.83 3.32
CA ILE A 98 -1.19 6.86 2.80
C ILE A 98 -2.15 6.18 1.84
N VAL A 99 -3.46 6.31 2.07
CA VAL A 99 -4.49 5.51 1.37
C VAL A 99 -5.76 6.33 1.12
N PHE A 100 -6.39 6.13 -0.04
CA PHE A 100 -7.76 6.55 -0.30
C PHE A 100 -8.57 5.40 -0.93
N PRO A 101 -9.88 5.30 -0.64
CA PRO A 101 -10.73 4.24 -1.17
C PRO A 101 -11.20 4.54 -2.61
N SER A 102 -11.86 3.59 -3.24
CA SER A 102 -12.65 3.83 -4.44
C SER A 102 -13.89 4.69 -4.11
N LYS A 103 -14.36 5.46 -5.10
CA LYS A 103 -15.57 6.29 -5.03
C LYS A 103 -16.32 6.24 -6.35
N LYS A 104 -17.08 5.16 -6.55
CA LYS A 104 -17.78 4.86 -7.81
C LYS A 104 -18.98 5.82 -8.04
N PRO A 105 -19.30 6.17 -9.30
CA PRO A 105 -18.56 5.81 -10.52
C PRO A 105 -17.31 6.67 -10.77
N ARG A 106 -17.18 7.82 -10.08
CA ARG A 106 -16.18 8.87 -10.37
C ARG A 106 -14.72 8.42 -10.28
N ARG A 107 -14.39 7.54 -9.33
CA ARG A 107 -13.04 6.99 -9.11
C ARG A 107 -13.15 5.50 -8.78
N PRO A 108 -13.15 4.60 -9.78
CA PRO A 108 -13.48 3.19 -9.56
C PRO A 108 -12.43 2.40 -8.75
N TYR A 109 -11.24 2.96 -8.55
CA TYR A 109 -10.13 2.35 -7.83
C TYR A 109 -9.58 3.31 -6.77
N GLY A 110 -9.27 2.79 -5.59
CA GLY A 110 -8.46 3.50 -4.61
C GLY A 110 -6.98 3.43 -4.92
N HIS A 111 -6.16 3.98 -4.03
CA HIS A 111 -4.70 3.84 -4.10
C HIS A 111 -4.08 3.81 -2.71
N VAL A 112 -2.93 3.16 -2.58
CA VAL A 112 -2.17 3.06 -1.33
C VAL A 112 -0.66 3.12 -1.59
N GLY A 113 0.07 3.73 -0.68
CA GLY A 113 1.54 3.80 -0.70
C GLY A 113 2.13 3.87 0.70
N ILE A 114 3.45 3.68 0.80
CA ILE A 114 4.22 3.76 2.05
C ILE A 114 4.89 5.13 2.12
N VAL A 115 4.65 5.87 3.20
CA VAL A 115 5.30 7.17 3.44
C VAL A 115 6.77 6.95 3.78
N THR A 116 7.66 7.58 3.01
CA THR A 116 9.12 7.42 3.18
C THR A 116 9.84 8.68 3.60
N GLU A 117 9.21 9.85 3.47
CA GLU A 117 9.75 11.14 3.92
C GLU A 117 8.61 12.06 4.39
N VAL A 118 8.77 12.61 5.59
CA VAL A 118 7.91 13.66 6.16
C VAL A 118 8.79 14.85 6.53
N LYS A 119 8.41 16.06 6.11
CA LYS A 119 9.08 17.33 6.42
C LYS A 119 8.04 18.32 6.90
N GLU A 120 8.27 18.96 8.05
CA GLU A 120 7.35 19.97 8.62
C GLU A 120 5.90 19.45 8.70
N GLY A 121 5.72 18.20 9.14
CA GLY A 121 4.40 17.55 9.23
C GLY A 121 3.76 17.17 7.89
N LYS A 122 4.43 17.38 6.75
CA LYS A 122 3.91 17.07 5.41
C LYS A 122 4.65 15.90 4.78
N VAL A 123 3.90 14.99 4.18
CA VAL A 123 4.47 13.92 3.34
C VAL A 123 5.14 14.54 2.13
N THR A 124 6.38 14.14 1.85
CA THR A 124 7.16 14.63 0.69
C THR A 124 7.59 13.51 -0.24
N LYS A 125 7.69 12.27 0.24
CA LYS A 125 7.94 11.07 -0.57
C LYS A 125 7.12 9.88 -0.14
N VAL A 126 6.70 9.10 -1.15
CA VAL A 126 5.91 7.89 -1.01
C VAL A 126 6.44 6.85 -1.99
N ILE A 127 6.64 5.60 -1.55
CA ILE A 127 6.82 4.47 -2.45
C ILE A 127 5.48 3.79 -2.70
N HIS A 128 5.10 3.64 -3.97
CA HIS A 128 3.83 2.99 -4.36
C HIS A 128 3.93 2.32 -5.74
N CYS A 129 3.03 1.37 -5.98
CA CYS A 129 2.87 0.67 -7.25
C CYS A 129 1.68 1.24 -8.03
N SER A 130 1.88 1.83 -9.21
CA SER A 130 0.80 2.47 -9.96
C SER A 130 0.92 2.34 -11.49
N SER A 131 -0.22 2.43 -12.18
CA SER A 131 -0.27 2.48 -13.64
C SER A 131 0.38 3.75 -14.20
N GLY A 132 0.30 4.88 -13.48
CA GLY A 132 0.96 6.13 -13.83
C GLY A 132 2.49 5.98 -13.86
N ASN A 133 3.06 5.36 -12.82
CA ASN A 133 4.50 5.07 -12.76
C ASN A 133 4.93 4.15 -13.92
N PHE A 134 4.18 3.06 -14.16
CA PHE A 134 4.51 2.13 -15.22
C PHE A 134 4.51 2.79 -16.60
N ARG A 135 3.46 3.56 -16.93
CA ARG A 135 3.37 4.27 -18.21
C ARG A 135 4.51 5.27 -18.41
N LYS A 136 4.95 5.95 -17.34
CA LYS A 136 5.97 7.00 -17.43
C LYS A 136 7.39 6.44 -17.42
N TYR A 137 7.67 5.37 -16.69
CA TYR A 137 9.03 4.93 -16.39
C TYR A 137 9.32 3.46 -16.74
N GLY A 138 8.32 2.70 -17.24
CA GLY A 138 8.46 1.27 -17.50
C GLY A 138 8.57 0.41 -16.24
N ASP A 139 8.25 0.97 -15.07
CA ASP A 139 8.33 0.31 -13.77
C ASP A 139 7.24 0.86 -12.85
N ALA A 140 6.33 -0.01 -12.41
CA ALA A 140 5.15 0.37 -11.65
C ALA A 140 5.48 0.86 -10.24
N ILE A 141 6.57 0.34 -9.65
CA ILE A 141 6.98 0.65 -8.27
C ILE A 141 8.00 1.79 -8.31
N LYS A 142 7.65 2.95 -7.77
CA LYS A 142 8.52 4.12 -7.68
C LYS A 142 8.34 4.86 -6.37
N GLU A 143 9.41 5.54 -5.96
CA GLU A 143 9.36 6.61 -4.96
C GLU A 143 9.06 7.93 -5.68
N THR A 144 7.97 8.60 -5.32
CA THR A 144 7.54 9.87 -5.93
C THR A 144 7.04 10.85 -4.88
N PRO A 145 6.85 12.14 -5.22
CA PRO A 145 6.00 13.03 -4.44
C PRO A 145 4.59 12.45 -4.25
N PRO A 146 3.84 12.85 -3.20
CA PRO A 146 2.53 12.30 -2.88
C PRO A 146 1.38 12.85 -3.74
N THR A 147 1.66 13.50 -4.88
CA THR A 147 0.66 14.23 -5.68
C THR A 147 -0.59 13.41 -6.02
N VAL A 148 -0.44 12.11 -6.29
CA VAL A 148 -1.58 11.21 -6.59
C VAL A 148 -2.53 11.01 -5.40
N PHE A 149 -2.05 11.26 -4.18
CA PHE A 149 -2.80 11.16 -2.93
C PHE A 149 -3.38 12.51 -2.48
N GLN A 150 -3.26 13.58 -3.27
CA GLN A 150 -3.91 14.87 -2.97
C GLN A 150 -5.39 14.83 -3.33
N VAL A 151 -6.14 13.96 -2.65
CA VAL A 151 -7.59 13.78 -2.80
C VAL A 151 -8.28 13.86 -1.44
N PRO A 152 -9.52 14.39 -1.35
CA PRO A 152 -10.15 14.74 -0.06
C PRO A 152 -10.36 13.60 0.93
N ASP A 153 -10.39 12.36 0.45
CA ASP A 153 -10.66 11.14 1.22
C ASP A 153 -9.40 10.31 1.50
N THR A 154 -8.23 10.94 1.42
CA THR A 154 -6.97 10.34 1.82
C THR A 154 -6.84 10.33 3.34
N ILE A 155 -6.44 9.19 3.89
CA ILE A 155 -6.14 9.01 5.31
C ILE A 155 -4.74 8.43 5.49
N PHE A 156 -4.21 8.57 6.71
CA PHE A 156 -3.02 7.86 7.15
C PHE A 156 -3.41 6.69 8.05
N VAL A 157 -2.77 5.55 7.84
CA VAL A 157 -2.97 4.37 8.70
C VAL A 157 -1.62 3.78 9.11
N TRP A 158 -1.54 3.29 10.33
CA TRP A 158 -0.42 2.53 10.86
C TRP A 158 -0.76 1.04 10.83
N PHE A 159 0.18 0.21 10.38
CA PHE A 159 0.04 -1.24 10.48
C PHE A 159 0.53 -1.69 11.86
N GLU A 160 -0.31 -2.37 12.63
CA GLU A 160 0.00 -2.76 14.01
C GLU A 160 1.18 -3.74 14.13
N GLY A 161 1.58 -4.41 13.03
CA GLY A 161 2.77 -5.27 12.99
C GLY A 161 4.10 -4.53 12.77
N VAL A 162 4.08 -3.20 12.59
CA VAL A 162 5.28 -2.35 12.52
C VAL A 162 5.52 -1.69 13.87
N GLU A 163 6.71 -1.95 14.42
CA GLU A 163 7.19 -1.35 15.66
C GLU A 163 7.53 0.13 15.45
N VAL A 164 7.17 0.94 16.45
CA VAL A 164 7.39 2.39 16.49
C VAL A 164 8.82 2.70 16.94
#